data_AF-W0BH63-F1
#
_entry.id   AF-W0BH63-F1
#
_cell.length_a   1.000
_cell.length_b   1.000
_cell.length_c   1.000
_cell.angle_alpha   90.00
_cell.angle_beta   90.00
_cell.angle_gamma   90.00
#
_symmetry.space_group_name_H-M   'P 1'
#
loop_
_entity.id
_entity.type
_entity.pdbx_description
1 polymer ?
#
loop_
_entity_poly.entity_id
_entity_poly.type
_entity_poly.pdbx_seq_one_letter_code
_entity_poly.pdbx_strand_id
1 'polypeptide(L)' 'MVLKVARETVIDVSKLRKSFDNKVVVDEVDLQVKKGKYLVFSARTAAGKRRLFVCFVGY' A
#
# COMPACT_ATOMS: atom_id res chain seq x y z
N MET A 1 -25.89 -23.86 -5.60
CA MET A 1 -24.95 -23.45 -4.53
C MET A 1 -23.96 -22.47 -5.15
N VAL A 2 -24.17 -21.16 -5.00
CA VAL A 2 -23.31 -20.14 -5.63
C VAL A 2 -22.24 -19.73 -4.62
N LEU A 3 -21.00 -20.16 -4.87
CA LEU A 3 -19.84 -19.72 -4.10
C LEU A 3 -19.53 -18.26 -4.50
N LYS A 4 -20.10 -17.31 -3.76
CA LYS A 4 -19.65 -15.91 -3.78
C LYS A 4 -18.30 -15.87 -3.08
N VAL A 5 -17.21 -15.93 -3.84
CA VAL A 5 -15.87 -15.62 -3.33
C VAL A 5 -15.83 -14.11 -3.12
N ALA A 6 -16.27 -13.66 -1.95
CA ALA A 6 -16.04 -12.29 -1.52
C ALA A 6 -14.54 -12.14 -1.31
N ARG A 7 -13.84 -11.47 -2.24
CA ARG A 7 -12.46 -11.06 -2.01
C ARG A 7 -12.46 -10.10 -0.82
N GLU A 8 -12.14 -10.63 0.37
CA GLU A 8 -12.08 -9.84 1.60
C GLU A 8 -10.97 -8.80 1.52
N THR A 9 -9.88 -9.09 0.83
CA THR A 9 -8.74 -8.20 0.62
C THR A 9 -8.91 -7.39 -0.65
N VAL A 10 -8.86 -6.06 -0.53
CA VAL A 10 -9.03 -5.11 -1.64
C VAL A 10 -7.68 -4.56 -2.11
N ILE A 11 -6.71 -4.47 -1.19
CA ILE A 11 -5.34 -4.09 -1.50
C ILE A 11 -4.44 -5.18 -0.92
N ASP A 12 -3.69 -5.87 -1.78
CA ASP A 12 -2.70 -6.86 -1.38
C ASP A 12 -1.41 -6.52 -2.12
N VAL A 13 -0.43 -6.03 -1.39
CA VAL A 13 0.86 -5.62 -1.92
C VAL A 13 1.92 -6.36 -1.15
N SER A 14 2.84 -7.00 -1.86
CA SER A 14 3.99 -7.67 -1.29
C SER A 14 5.28 -7.10 -1.85
N LYS A 15 6.30 -6.99 -0.98
CA LYS A 15 7.64 -6.50 -1.31
C LYS A 15 7.66 -5.18 -2.08
N LEU A 16 6.78 -4.24 -1.73
CA LEU A 16 6.74 -2.93 -2.39
C LEU A 16 8.07 -2.21 -2.16
N ARG A 17 8.76 -1.92 -3.25
CA ARG A 17 9.99 -1.13 -3.25
C ARG A 17 9.85 0.05 -4.19
N LYS A 18 10.20 1.23 -3.72
CA LYS A 18 10.18 2.45 -4.53
C LYS A 18 11.38 3.33 -4.22
N SER A 19 12.04 3.78 -5.28
CA SER A 19 13.17 4.69 -5.25
C SER A 19 12.90 5.97 -6.03
N PHE A 20 13.46 7.08 -5.57
CA PHE A 20 13.54 8.37 -6.27
C PHE A 20 14.96 8.90 -6.16
N ASP A 21 15.54 9.35 -7.26
CA ASP A 21 16.88 9.95 -7.30
C ASP A 21 17.92 9.14 -6.51
N ASN A 22 17.96 7.83 -6.77
CA ASN A 22 18.82 6.84 -6.10
C ASN A 22 18.59 6.64 -4.59
N LYS A 23 17.55 7.27 -4.01
CA LYS A 23 17.13 7.06 -2.62
C LYS A 23 15.95 6.10 -2.56
N VAL A 24 16.10 5.01 -1.83
CA VAL A 24 14.99 4.12 -1.49
C VAL A 24 14.09 4.81 -0.46
N VAL A 25 12.81 4.99 -0.78
CA VAL A 25 11.81 5.65 0.08
C VAL A 25 10.74 4.69 0.59
N VAL A 26 10.58 3.56 -0.09
CA VAL A 26 9.78 2.42 0.34
C VAL A 26 10.64 1.19 0.11
N ASP A 27 10.84 0.37 1.13
CA ASP A 27 11.67 -0.82 1.05
C ASP A 27 10.91 -1.99 1.66
N GLU A 28 10.68 -3.02 0.85
CA GLU A 28 10.08 -4.29 1.25
C GLU A 28 8.80 -4.17 2.08
N VAL A 29 7.87 -3.30 1.68
CA VAL A 29 6.60 -3.14 2.39
C VAL A 29 5.58 -4.17 1.92
N ASP A 30 5.14 -5.02 2.84
CA ASP A 30 3.98 -5.89 2.71
C ASP A 30 2.76 -5.22 3.36
N LEU A 31 1.66 -5.08 2.61
CA LEU A 31 0.42 -4.46 3.10
C LEU A 31 -0.81 -5.19 2.57
N GLN A 32 -1.70 -5.56 3.49
CA GLN A 32 -3.02 -6.10 3.18
C GLN A 32 -4.11 -5.21 3.78
N VAL A 33 -5.03 -4.74 2.94
CA VAL A 33 -6.20 -3.95 3.37
C VAL A 33 -7.46 -4.70 3.00
N LYS A 34 -8.25 -5.01 4.02
CA LYS A 34 -9.56 -5.63 3.86
C LYS A 34 -10.63 -4.62 3.44
N LYS A 35 -11.65 -5.10 2.72
CA LYS A 35 -12.81 -4.33 2.30
C LYS A 35 -13.49 -3.69 3.52
N GLY A 36 -13.80 -2.40 3.42
CA GLY A 36 -14.49 -1.66 4.47
C GLY A 36 -13.62 -1.27 5.67
N LYS A 37 -12.30 -1.46 5.60
CA LYS A 37 -11.36 -0.96 6.60
C LYS A 37 -10.71 0.35 6.15
N TYR A 38 -10.42 1.22 7.10
CA TYR A 38 -9.67 2.45 6.87
C TYR A 38 -8.17 2.18 7.01
N LEU A 39 -7.39 2.68 6.04
CA LEU A 39 -5.92 2.69 6.09
C LEU A 39 -5.45 4.13 6.35
N VAL A 40 -4.57 4.30 7.33
CA VAL A 40 -3.98 5.62 7.67
C VAL A 40 -2.46 5.52 7.65
N PHE A 41 -1.82 6.42 6.89
CA PHE A 41 -0.36 6.53 6.87
C PHE A 41 0.13 7.52 7.95
N SER A 42 0.79 7.02 9.01
CA SER A 42 1.41 7.85 10.05
C SER A 42 2.93 7.65 10.10
N ALA A 43 3.67 8.75 10.24
CA ALA A 43 5.13 8.87 10.16
C ALA A 43 5.54 10.36 10.32
N ARG A 44 6.84 10.63 10.48
CA ARG A 44 7.40 11.99 10.49
C ARG A 44 7.21 12.68 9.14
N THR A 45 7.18 14.01 9.12
CA THR A 45 7.19 14.79 7.86
C THR A 45 8.37 14.33 6.98
N ALA A 46 8.15 14.24 5.67
CA ALA A 46 9.11 13.74 4.67
C ALA A 46 9.49 12.25 4.74
N ALA A 47 8.82 11.43 5.55
CA ALA A 47 9.03 9.97 5.60
C ALA A 47 8.46 9.20 4.39
N GLY A 48 8.08 9.87 3.29
CA GLY A 48 7.59 9.20 2.08
C GLY A 48 6.11 8.84 2.03
N LYS A 49 5.28 9.24 3.01
CA LYS A 49 3.83 8.92 3.06
C LYS A 49 3.05 9.24 1.78
N ARG A 50 3.17 10.47 1.27
CA ARG A 50 2.49 10.89 0.03
C ARG A 50 2.95 10.06 -1.15
N ARG A 51 4.23 9.67 -1.16
CA ARG A 51 4.81 8.87 -2.22
C ARG A 51 4.36 7.41 -2.16
N LEU A 52 4.21 6.86 -0.95
CA LEU A 52 3.53 5.59 -0.69
C LEU A 52 2.12 5.61 -1.23
N PHE A 53 1.33 6.63 -0.85
CA PHE A 53 -0.04 6.78 -1.32
C PHE A 53 -0.13 6.80 -2.85
N VAL A 54 0.75 7.56 -3.52
CA VAL A 54 0.83 7.58 -5.00
C VAL A 54 1.10 6.18 -5.58
N CYS A 55 1.96 5.37 -4.95
CA CYS A 55 2.21 4.00 -5.41
C CYS A 55 0.98 3.10 -5.30
N PHE A 56 0.12 3.31 -4.30
CA PHE A 56 -1.13 2.56 -4.17
C PHE A 56 -2.22 3.02 -5.14
N VAL A 57 -2.26 4.32 -5.48
CA VAL A 57 -3.27 4.88 -6.40
C VAL A 57 -2.86 4.71 -7.87
N GLY A 58 -1.57 4.55 -8.17
CA GLY A 58 -1.07 4.24 -9.52
C GLY A 58 -0.78 5.46 -10.41
N TYR A 59 -0.41 6.61 -9.82
CA TYR A 59 0.03 7.82 -10.54
C TYR A 59 1.56 7.88 -10.75
#